data_AF-A0A971ARZ2-F1
#
_entry.id   AF-A0A971ARZ2-F1
#
_cell.length_a   1.000
_cell.length_b   1.000
_cell.length_c   1.000
_cell.angle_alpha   90.00
_cell.angle_beta   90.00
_cell.angle_gamma   90.00
#
_symmetry.space_group_name_H-M   'P 1'
#
loop_
_entity.id
_entity.type
_entity.pdbx_description
1 polymer ?
#
loop_
_entity_poly.entity_id
_entity_poly.type
_entity_poly.pdbx_seq_one_letter_code
_entity_poly.pdbx_strand_id
1 'polypeptide(L)'
;MNNDIKLAVITGGHAYDVVHFHQLFRELPGIDAYVQHMDDFASSRPAERAAYDAVLFYIMLGDKPTDGPKPWLAGKHQAALEALGQSEQGLVILHHALLAYLEWPAWNDIVGIADRRLASYSHDERLRLHVVDPAHPITWGLSDWPLVDETYEMADAGPGCEVLVTTDHPKSMKTIAWARSYGRSRVFCFECGHDNTTWLDPGFRQVLANGIRWAARRV
;
A
#
# COMPACT_ATOMS: atom_id res chain seq x y z
N MET A 1 6.60 22.89 -15.78
CA MET A 1 6.72 21.42 -15.84
C MET A 1 5.93 20.89 -14.66
N ASN A 2 5.04 19.91 -14.84
CA ASN A 2 4.24 19.41 -13.74
C ASN A 2 5.17 18.75 -12.70
N ASN A 3 5.09 19.16 -11.43
CA ASN A 3 5.96 18.68 -10.36
C ASN A 3 5.25 17.60 -9.50
N ASP A 4 4.08 17.15 -9.96
CA ASP A 4 3.29 16.12 -9.31
C ASP A 4 4.00 14.77 -9.37
N ILE A 5 3.81 13.97 -8.32
CA ILE A 5 4.27 12.59 -8.23
C ILE A 5 3.45 11.74 -9.19
N LYS A 6 4.11 11.07 -10.13
CA LYS A 6 3.44 10.06 -10.97
C LYS A 6 3.29 8.77 -10.18
N LEU A 7 2.08 8.46 -9.76
CA LEU A 7 1.76 7.29 -8.96
C LEU A 7 1.03 6.25 -9.81
N ALA A 8 1.59 5.06 -9.97
CA ALA A 8 0.79 3.93 -10.45
C ALA A 8 -0.05 3.38 -9.29
N VAL A 9 -1.36 3.28 -9.45
CA VAL A 9 -2.26 2.67 -8.45
C VAL A 9 -2.78 1.36 -9.02
N ILE A 10 -2.30 0.24 -8.47
CA ILE A 10 -2.50 -1.10 -9.00
C ILE A 10 -3.64 -1.78 -8.26
N THR A 11 -4.65 -2.22 -9.02
CA THR A 11 -5.86 -2.87 -8.49
C THR A 11 -6.05 -4.27 -9.09
N GLY A 12 -6.82 -5.13 -8.41
CA GLY A 12 -7.13 -6.48 -8.90
C GLY A 12 -7.34 -7.49 -7.76
N GLY A 13 -8.13 -8.53 -8.03
CA GLY A 13 -8.35 -9.65 -7.10
C GLY A 13 -9.31 -9.39 -5.95
N HIS A 14 -9.65 -8.13 -5.66
CA HIS A 14 -10.64 -7.76 -4.63
C HIS A 14 -11.58 -6.66 -5.15
N ALA A 15 -12.86 -6.75 -4.80
CA ALA A 15 -13.84 -5.71 -5.12
C ALA A 15 -13.61 -4.46 -4.26
N TYR A 16 -13.93 -3.29 -4.81
CA TYR A 16 -13.89 -2.00 -4.13
C TYR A 16 -14.83 -1.01 -4.81
N ASP A 17 -15.19 0.07 -4.13
CA ASP A 17 -15.96 1.17 -4.72
C ASP A 17 -15.09 1.99 -5.68
N VAL A 18 -15.25 1.73 -6.98
CA VAL A 18 -14.44 2.34 -8.03
C VAL A 18 -14.57 3.87 -8.06
N VAL A 19 -15.77 4.42 -7.88
CA VAL A 19 -15.98 5.87 -8.05
C VAL A 19 -15.27 6.62 -6.93
N HIS A 20 -15.49 6.20 -5.69
CA HIS A 20 -14.92 6.86 -4.52
C HIS A 20 -13.42 6.60 -4.38
N PHE A 21 -12.93 5.44 -4.80
CA PHE A 21 -11.50 5.16 -4.84
C PHE A 21 -10.77 6.08 -5.83
N HIS A 22 -11.34 6.31 -7.02
CA HIS A 22 -10.79 7.29 -7.95
C HIS A 22 -10.89 8.73 -7.41
N GLN A 23 -11.96 9.06 -6.67
CA GLN A 23 -12.12 10.38 -6.06
C GLN A 23 -11.05 10.63 -4.98
N LEU A 24 -10.73 9.63 -4.15
CA LEU A 24 -9.66 9.71 -3.14
C LEU A 24 -8.37 10.27 -3.77
N PHE A 25 -7.87 9.65 -4.85
CA PHE A 25 -6.62 10.07 -5.47
C PHE A 25 -6.71 11.42 -6.19
N ARG A 26 -7.85 11.76 -6.81
CA ARG A 26 -8.06 13.07 -7.43
C ARG A 26 -8.02 14.22 -6.43
N GLU A 27 -8.31 13.92 -5.16
CA GLU A 27 -8.32 14.91 -4.07
C GLU A 27 -6.99 14.99 -3.32
N LEU A 28 -6.01 14.13 -3.62
CA LEU A 28 -4.67 14.21 -3.03
C LEU A 28 -3.79 15.23 -3.79
N PRO A 29 -3.40 16.37 -3.18
CA PRO A 29 -2.67 17.41 -3.89
C PRO A 29 -1.25 16.98 -4.27
N GLY A 30 -0.81 17.30 -5.48
CA GLY A 30 0.54 17.00 -5.95
C GLY A 30 0.79 15.53 -6.31
N ILE A 31 -0.28 14.75 -6.50
CA ILE A 31 -0.23 13.34 -6.91
C ILE A 31 -1.02 13.17 -8.21
N ASP A 32 -0.33 12.73 -9.25
CA ASP A 32 -0.90 12.36 -10.55
C ASP A 32 -1.04 10.84 -10.59
N ALA A 33 -2.23 10.34 -10.21
CA ALA A 33 -2.49 8.91 -10.02
C ALA A 33 -3.06 8.24 -11.28
N TYR A 34 -2.43 7.14 -11.67
CA TYR A 34 -2.81 6.27 -12.79
C TYR A 34 -3.35 4.95 -12.23
N VAL A 35 -4.66 4.93 -11.94
CA VAL A 35 -5.36 3.72 -11.49
C VAL A 35 -5.51 2.75 -12.66
N GLN A 36 -5.01 1.53 -12.49
CA GLN A 36 -4.99 0.50 -13.53
C GLN A 36 -5.07 -0.90 -12.92
N HIS A 37 -5.47 -1.89 -13.73
CA HIS A 37 -5.48 -3.28 -13.30
C HIS A 37 -4.06 -3.85 -13.29
N MET A 38 -3.80 -4.83 -12.43
CA MET A 38 -2.50 -5.52 -12.36
C MET A 38 -2.04 -6.09 -13.70
N ASP A 39 -2.98 -6.58 -14.52
CA ASP A 39 -2.67 -7.08 -15.87
C ASP A 39 -2.08 -5.98 -16.78
N ASP A 40 -2.60 -4.76 -16.72
CA ASP A 40 -2.11 -3.65 -17.55
C ASP A 40 -0.70 -3.23 -17.12
N PHE A 41 -0.48 -3.10 -15.81
CA PHE A 41 0.81 -2.75 -15.24
C PHE A 41 1.89 -3.81 -15.54
N ALA A 42 1.55 -5.08 -15.29
CA ALA A 42 2.47 -6.19 -15.49
C ALA A 42 2.87 -6.38 -16.96
N SER A 43 1.95 -6.08 -17.87
CA SER A 43 2.14 -6.31 -19.31
C SER A 43 2.84 -5.14 -20.02
N SER A 44 2.87 -3.97 -19.38
CA SER A 44 3.60 -2.80 -19.86
C SER A 44 5.12 -3.08 -20.00
N ARG A 45 5.83 -2.22 -20.74
CA ARG A 45 7.28 -2.34 -20.89
C ARG A 45 7.98 -1.90 -19.59
N PRO A 46 9.17 -2.45 -19.26
CA PRO A 46 9.91 -2.03 -18.08
C PRO A 46 10.14 -0.52 -17.99
N ALA A 47 10.41 0.15 -19.12
CA ALA A 47 10.59 1.60 -19.17
C ALA A 47 9.32 2.39 -18.83
N GLU A 48 8.13 1.86 -19.13
CA GLU A 48 6.85 2.50 -18.79
C GLU A 48 6.57 2.35 -17.30
N ARG A 49 6.78 1.16 -16.73
CA ARG A 49 6.70 0.96 -15.28
C ARG A 49 7.70 1.83 -14.52
N ALA A 50 8.93 1.98 -15.04
CA ALA A 50 9.96 2.81 -14.42
C ALA A 50 9.69 4.32 -14.52
N ALA A 51 8.71 4.76 -15.32
CA ALA A 51 8.36 6.17 -15.47
C ALA A 51 7.55 6.73 -14.30
N TYR A 52 7.01 5.87 -13.43
CA TYR A 52 6.33 6.28 -12.19
C TYR A 52 7.35 6.55 -11.08
N ASP A 53 7.09 7.57 -10.25
CA ASP A 53 7.92 7.86 -9.06
C ASP A 53 7.66 6.82 -7.95
N ALA A 54 6.42 6.32 -7.84
CA ALA A 54 6.02 5.29 -6.91
C ALA A 54 4.90 4.39 -7.46
N VAL A 55 4.76 3.21 -6.87
CA VAL A 55 3.70 2.23 -7.17
C VAL A 55 2.95 1.92 -5.89
N LEU A 56 1.64 2.18 -5.88
CA LEU A 56 0.73 1.78 -4.83
C LEU A 56 0.00 0.51 -5.24
N PHE A 57 -0.02 -0.47 -4.34
CA PHE A 57 -0.76 -1.71 -4.51
C PHE A 57 -2.01 -1.70 -3.64
N TYR A 58 -3.14 -2.00 -4.26
CA TYR A 58 -4.45 -2.22 -3.67
C TYR A 58 -5.05 -3.49 -4.30
N ILE A 59 -4.30 -4.59 -4.21
CA ILE A 59 -4.58 -5.89 -4.85
C ILE A 59 -4.80 -6.98 -3.80
N MET A 60 -5.63 -7.98 -4.06
CA MET A 60 -5.62 -9.23 -3.27
C MET A 60 -5.64 -10.40 -4.26
N LEU A 61 -4.49 -10.66 -4.86
CA LEU A 61 -4.32 -11.71 -5.87
C LEU A 61 -3.77 -12.98 -5.21
N GLY A 62 -4.07 -14.14 -5.82
CA GLY A 62 -3.90 -15.49 -5.25
C GLY A 62 -2.49 -15.85 -4.75
N ASP A 63 -2.25 -17.15 -4.48
CA ASP A 63 -1.15 -17.61 -3.62
C ASP A 63 0.26 -17.13 -4.01
N LYS A 64 0.56 -17.02 -5.31
CA LYS A 64 1.83 -16.49 -5.85
C LYS A 64 1.63 -15.89 -7.24
N PRO A 65 2.45 -14.91 -7.65
CA PRO A 65 2.35 -14.38 -9.00
C PRO A 65 2.81 -15.45 -10.00
N THR A 66 2.18 -15.47 -11.16
CA THR A 66 2.58 -16.33 -12.27
C THR A 66 2.60 -15.54 -13.57
N ASP A 67 3.48 -15.95 -14.48
CA ASP A 67 3.48 -15.41 -15.83
C ASP A 67 2.57 -16.24 -16.74
N GLY A 68 1.75 -15.54 -17.53
CA GLY A 68 0.84 -16.12 -18.50
C GLY A 68 1.60 -16.83 -19.63
N PRO A 69 1.01 -17.86 -20.25
CA PRO A 69 1.73 -18.77 -21.15
C PRO A 69 2.07 -18.16 -22.52
N LYS A 70 1.53 -16.99 -22.86
CA LYS A 70 1.61 -16.40 -24.20
C LYS A 70 2.26 -15.01 -24.15
N PRO A 71 3.28 -14.71 -24.96
CA PRO A 71 3.99 -13.42 -24.93
C PRO A 71 3.14 -12.17 -25.17
N TRP A 72 2.00 -12.30 -25.87
CA TRP A 72 1.07 -11.22 -26.23
C TRP A 72 -0.17 -11.13 -25.34
N LEU A 73 -0.35 -12.10 -24.43
CA LEU A 73 -1.44 -12.04 -23.46
C LEU A 73 -0.96 -11.27 -22.24
N ALA A 74 -1.84 -10.43 -21.69
CA ALA A 74 -1.54 -9.77 -20.44
C ALA A 74 -1.32 -10.81 -19.33
N GLY A 75 -0.41 -10.52 -18.39
CA GLY A 75 -0.13 -11.43 -17.27
C GLY A 75 1.34 -11.76 -17.05
N LYS A 76 2.26 -10.78 -17.12
CA LYS A 76 3.67 -10.97 -16.71
C LYS A 76 3.89 -10.56 -15.25
N HIS A 77 3.02 -11.06 -14.36
CA HIS A 77 2.96 -10.59 -12.97
C HIS A 77 4.26 -10.88 -12.25
N GLN A 78 4.81 -12.09 -12.39
CA GLN A 78 6.01 -12.50 -11.69
C GLN A 78 7.20 -11.64 -12.12
N ALA A 79 7.44 -11.53 -13.43
CA ALA A 79 8.55 -10.71 -13.95
C ALA A 79 8.42 -9.21 -13.57
N ALA A 80 7.21 -8.67 -13.53
CA ALA A 80 6.99 -7.28 -13.12
C ALA A 80 7.24 -7.07 -11.62
N LEU A 81 6.83 -8.01 -10.77
CA LEU A 81 7.00 -7.92 -9.32
C LEU A 81 8.43 -8.24 -8.86
N GLU A 82 9.15 -9.14 -9.52
CA GLU A 82 10.57 -9.43 -9.25
C GLU A 82 11.48 -8.23 -9.55
N ALA A 83 11.00 -7.26 -10.34
CA ALA A 83 11.71 -6.01 -10.62
C ALA A 83 11.59 -4.97 -9.49
N LEU A 84 10.67 -5.15 -8.54
CA LEU A 84 10.51 -4.23 -7.41
C LEU A 84 11.78 -4.22 -6.55
N GLY A 85 12.12 -3.08 -5.94
CA GLY A 85 13.34 -2.94 -5.14
C GLY A 85 14.65 -2.87 -5.95
N GLN A 86 14.64 -3.19 -7.25
CA GLN A 86 15.82 -3.03 -8.12
C GLN A 86 16.09 -1.56 -8.47
N SER A 87 15.15 -0.66 -8.19
CA SER A 87 15.29 0.79 -8.38
C SER A 87 14.90 1.57 -7.12
N GLU A 88 15.06 2.90 -7.14
CA GLU A 88 14.62 3.76 -6.03
C GLU A 88 13.11 4.08 -6.08
N GLN A 89 12.37 3.54 -7.06
CA GLN A 89 10.92 3.69 -7.17
C GLN A 89 10.25 3.29 -5.85
N GLY A 90 9.40 4.18 -5.33
CA GLY A 90 8.70 3.98 -4.07
C GLY A 90 7.64 2.90 -4.16
N LEU A 91 7.40 2.18 -3.07
CA LEU A 91 6.33 1.20 -2.96
C LEU A 91 5.36 1.61 -1.85
N VAL A 92 4.07 1.52 -2.12
CA VAL A 92 3.00 1.68 -1.12
C VAL A 92 2.15 0.43 -1.11
N ILE A 93 2.02 -0.23 0.03
CA ILE A 93 1.17 -1.41 0.21
C ILE A 93 -0.03 -1.00 1.05
N LEU A 94 -1.21 -0.93 0.43
CA LEU A 94 -2.41 -0.41 1.07
C LEU A 94 -3.42 -1.53 1.33
N HIS A 95 -3.86 -1.62 2.58
CA HIS A 95 -4.98 -2.45 3.03
C HIS A 95 -4.83 -3.93 2.62
N HIS A 96 -5.77 -4.49 1.86
CA HIS A 96 -5.75 -5.89 1.43
C HIS A 96 -4.54 -6.27 0.58
N ALA A 97 -3.76 -5.31 0.08
CA ALA A 97 -2.46 -5.59 -0.55
C ALA A 97 -1.44 -6.22 0.39
N LEU A 98 -1.62 -6.08 1.71
CA LEU A 98 -0.87 -6.84 2.70
C LEU A 98 -1.05 -8.36 2.54
N LEU A 99 -2.21 -8.79 2.05
CA LEU A 99 -2.63 -10.19 1.98
C LEU A 99 -2.45 -10.82 0.59
N ALA A 100 -1.89 -10.09 -0.39
CA ALA A 100 -1.60 -10.67 -1.70
C ALA A 100 -0.48 -11.73 -1.62
N TYR A 101 -0.50 -12.73 -2.49
CA TYR A 101 0.64 -13.64 -2.69
C TYR A 101 1.17 -14.31 -1.40
N LEU A 102 0.28 -14.90 -0.58
CA LEU A 102 0.62 -15.46 0.74
C LEU A 102 1.68 -16.58 0.71
N GLU A 103 1.83 -17.28 -0.41
CA GLU A 103 2.84 -18.34 -0.59
C GLU A 103 4.13 -17.82 -1.24
N TRP A 104 4.26 -16.52 -1.50
CA TRP A 104 5.44 -15.93 -2.12
C TRP A 104 6.29 -15.16 -1.09
N PRO A 105 7.44 -15.70 -0.66
CA PRO A 105 8.27 -15.08 0.39
C PRO A 105 8.72 -13.65 0.08
N ALA A 106 8.93 -13.32 -1.20
CA ALA A 106 9.35 -11.97 -1.56
C ALA A 106 8.28 -10.91 -1.23
N TRP A 107 6.99 -11.25 -1.27
CA TRP A 107 5.94 -10.31 -0.84
C TRP A 107 5.97 -10.14 0.69
N ASN A 108 6.23 -11.21 1.46
CA ASN A 108 6.47 -11.10 2.92
C ASN A 108 7.67 -10.17 3.19
N ASP A 109 8.74 -10.30 2.42
CA ASP A 109 9.93 -9.46 2.52
C ASP A 109 9.71 -8.02 2.05
N ILE A 110 8.70 -7.73 1.22
CA ILE A 110 8.28 -6.37 0.82
C ILE A 110 7.42 -5.74 1.93
N VAL A 111 6.49 -6.52 2.50
CA VAL A 111 5.57 -6.02 3.53
C VAL A 111 6.26 -5.91 4.89
N GLY A 112 7.21 -6.79 5.19
CA GLY A 112 7.88 -6.86 6.48
C GLY A 112 7.10 -7.60 7.57
N ILE A 113 6.22 -8.52 7.18
CA ILE A 113 5.48 -9.41 8.08
C ILE A 113 5.77 -10.85 7.65
N ALA A 114 6.29 -11.67 8.56
CA ALA A 114 6.79 -13.01 8.23
C ALA A 114 5.68 -14.01 7.88
N ASP A 115 4.54 -13.94 8.59
CA ASP A 115 3.34 -14.71 8.27
C ASP A 115 2.14 -13.76 8.19
N ARG A 116 1.58 -13.61 7.00
CA ARG A 116 0.50 -12.67 6.72
C ARG A 116 -0.86 -13.35 6.65
N ARG A 117 -0.96 -14.60 7.08
CA ARG A 117 -2.26 -15.28 7.16
C ARG A 117 -3.13 -14.54 8.16
N LEU A 118 -4.30 -14.15 7.68
CA LEU A 118 -5.32 -13.49 8.46
C LEU A 118 -6.00 -14.54 9.35
N ALA A 119 -5.96 -14.36 10.67
CA ALA A 119 -6.71 -15.21 11.58
C ALA A 119 -8.19 -14.82 11.59
N SER A 120 -8.49 -13.52 11.54
CA SER A 120 -9.82 -12.94 11.55
C SER A 120 -9.77 -11.50 11.06
N TYR A 121 -10.92 -10.96 10.66
CA TYR A 121 -11.12 -9.56 10.33
C TYR A 121 -12.45 -9.07 10.90
N SER A 122 -12.57 -7.77 11.14
CA SER A 122 -13.80 -7.15 11.63
C SER A 122 -14.02 -5.80 10.95
N HIS A 123 -15.14 -5.68 10.25
CA HIS A 123 -15.53 -4.44 9.57
C HIS A 123 -16.13 -3.41 10.54
N ASP A 124 -16.13 -2.15 10.12
CA ASP A 124 -16.81 -1.03 10.80
C ASP A 124 -16.38 -0.81 12.27
N GLU A 125 -15.15 -1.21 12.61
CA GLU A 125 -14.61 -1.06 13.96
C GLU A 125 -14.17 0.38 14.20
N ARG A 126 -14.34 0.85 15.45
CA ARG A 126 -13.95 2.20 15.86
C ARG A 126 -12.55 2.14 16.48
N LEU A 127 -11.57 2.53 15.69
CA LEU A 127 -10.17 2.59 16.08
C LEU A 127 -9.85 3.91 16.77
N ARG A 128 -8.98 3.85 17.79
CA ARG A 128 -8.15 4.99 18.18
C ARG A 128 -6.76 4.78 17.60
N LEU A 129 -6.35 5.67 16.71
CA LEU A 129 -5.02 5.65 16.12
C LEU A 129 -4.07 6.55 16.92
N HIS A 130 -2.88 6.03 17.17
CA HIS A 130 -1.82 6.66 17.95
C HIS A 130 -0.60 6.92 17.07
N VAL A 131 -0.16 8.18 17.01
CA VAL A 131 1.04 8.57 16.27
C VAL A 131 2.26 8.30 17.16
N VAL A 132 3.09 7.34 16.76
CA VAL A 132 4.23 6.86 17.58
C VAL A 132 5.47 7.73 17.36
N ASP A 133 5.73 8.14 16.13
CA ASP A 133 6.83 9.04 15.79
C ASP A 133 6.31 10.24 15.01
N PRO A 134 6.07 11.41 15.63
CA PRO A 134 5.62 12.60 14.92
C PRO A 134 6.72 13.32 14.12
N ALA A 135 8.00 12.93 14.26
CA ALA A 135 9.11 13.52 13.52
C ALA A 135 9.31 12.87 12.15
N HIS A 136 8.81 11.64 11.95
CA HIS A 136 8.87 10.97 10.66
C HIS A 136 8.02 11.71 9.60
N PRO A 137 8.48 11.86 8.35
CA PRO A 137 7.72 12.55 7.30
C PRO A 137 6.29 12.08 7.06
N ILE A 138 6.03 10.78 7.22
CA ILE A 138 4.70 10.18 6.99
C ILE A 138 3.67 10.72 8.00
N THR A 139 4.12 11.03 9.20
CA THR A 139 3.30 11.44 10.35
C THR A 139 3.34 12.95 10.60
N TRP A 140 3.98 13.73 9.73
CA TRP A 140 4.01 15.19 9.85
C TRP A 140 2.61 15.80 9.83
N GLY A 141 2.35 16.65 10.83
CA GLY A 141 1.08 17.34 11.01
C GLY A 141 -0.04 16.48 11.59
N LEU A 142 0.25 15.22 11.94
CA LEU A 142 -0.72 14.31 12.54
C LEU A 142 -0.61 14.30 14.06
N SER A 143 -1.74 14.01 14.70
CA SER A 143 -1.89 13.69 16.11
C SER A 143 -2.89 12.55 16.21
N ASP A 144 -2.94 11.86 17.34
CA ASP A 144 -3.90 10.78 17.58
C ASP A 144 -5.32 11.15 17.16
N TRP A 145 -5.99 10.25 16.42
CA TRP A 145 -7.32 10.49 15.88
C TRP A 145 -8.17 9.22 15.89
N PRO A 146 -9.51 9.35 15.92
CA PRO A 146 -10.40 8.22 15.73
C PRO A 146 -10.53 7.88 14.23
N LEU A 147 -10.69 6.61 13.90
CA LEU A 147 -10.98 6.14 12.54
C LEU A 147 -12.03 5.03 12.60
N VAL A 148 -12.84 4.91 11.55
CA VAL A 148 -13.68 3.73 11.31
C VAL A 148 -13.12 2.98 10.12
N ASP A 149 -12.82 1.70 10.30
CA ASP A 149 -12.26 0.85 9.25
C ASP A 149 -12.48 -0.65 9.54
N GLU A 150 -12.06 -1.50 8.61
CA GLU A 150 -11.79 -2.91 8.84
C GLU A 150 -10.48 -3.10 9.63
N THR A 151 -10.46 -4.08 10.53
CA THR A 151 -9.26 -4.45 11.30
C THR A 151 -8.81 -5.87 11.02
N TYR A 152 -7.50 -6.08 10.98
CA TYR A 152 -6.90 -7.41 10.78
C TYR A 152 -6.33 -8.03 12.05
N GLU A 153 -6.79 -9.23 12.41
CA GLU A 153 -6.13 -10.08 13.41
C GLU A 153 -5.10 -10.97 12.71
N MET A 154 -3.85 -10.51 12.66
CA MET A 154 -2.73 -11.21 12.01
C MET A 154 -1.40 -10.89 12.72
N ALA A 155 -0.29 -11.48 12.26
CA ALA A 155 1.02 -11.17 12.80
C ALA A 155 1.40 -9.69 12.56
N ASP A 156 2.12 -9.11 13.51
CA ASP A 156 2.52 -7.71 13.48
C ASP A 156 3.75 -7.46 12.58
N ALA A 157 4.01 -6.18 12.27
CA ALA A 157 5.21 -5.75 11.57
C ALA A 157 6.49 -6.22 12.29
N GLY A 158 7.38 -6.86 11.54
CA GLY A 158 8.57 -7.52 12.06
C GLY A 158 9.82 -6.62 12.14
N PRO A 159 11.00 -7.23 12.38
CA PRO A 159 12.27 -6.51 12.40
C PRO A 159 12.56 -5.73 11.12
N GLY A 160 13.09 -4.52 11.26
CA GLY A 160 13.39 -3.63 10.13
C GLY A 160 12.20 -2.77 9.66
N CYS A 161 11.03 -2.92 10.29
CA CYS A 161 9.92 -1.99 10.16
C CYS A 161 10.01 -0.89 11.20
N GLU A 162 9.89 0.36 10.75
CA GLU A 162 9.73 1.55 11.58
C GLU A 162 8.23 1.78 11.79
N VAL A 163 7.75 1.56 13.02
CA VAL A 163 6.34 1.69 13.39
C VAL A 163 5.98 3.16 13.57
N LEU A 164 4.94 3.63 12.88
CA LEU A 164 4.58 5.05 12.78
C LEU A 164 3.21 5.35 13.38
N VAL A 165 2.24 4.46 13.15
CA VAL A 165 0.88 4.57 13.68
C VAL A 165 0.47 3.21 14.26
N THR A 166 -0.14 3.22 15.44
CA THR A 166 -0.62 2.02 16.12
C THR A 166 -2.05 2.17 16.62
N THR A 167 -2.68 1.05 16.98
CA THR A 167 -3.93 1.02 17.75
C THR A 167 -3.82 0.05 18.92
N ASP A 168 -4.68 0.22 19.93
CA ASP A 168 -4.89 -0.71 21.04
C ASP A 168 -6.17 -1.55 20.88
N HIS A 169 -6.81 -1.50 19.72
CA HIS A 169 -8.05 -2.22 19.44
C HIS A 169 -7.86 -3.75 19.55
N PRO A 170 -8.68 -4.46 20.35
CA PRO A 170 -8.44 -5.87 20.68
C PRO A 170 -8.62 -6.84 19.50
N LYS A 171 -9.31 -6.42 18.43
CA LYS A 171 -9.52 -7.21 17.21
C LYS A 171 -8.59 -6.79 16.06
N SER A 172 -7.42 -6.27 16.39
CA SER A 172 -6.48 -5.73 15.41
C SER A 172 -5.06 -6.14 15.73
N MET A 173 -4.22 -6.22 14.70
CA MET A 173 -2.79 -6.06 14.83
C MET A 173 -2.49 -4.67 15.40
N LYS A 174 -1.38 -4.55 16.13
CA LYS A 174 -1.04 -3.30 16.82
C LYS A 174 -0.51 -2.24 15.86
N THR A 175 0.36 -2.61 14.92
CA THR A 175 0.92 -1.68 13.93
C THR A 175 -0.08 -1.45 12.80
N ILE A 176 -0.42 -0.19 12.56
CA ILE A 176 -1.36 0.21 11.52
C ILE A 176 -0.63 0.83 10.32
N ALA A 177 0.40 1.64 10.57
CA ALA A 177 1.22 2.23 9.52
C ALA A 177 2.71 2.09 9.85
N TRP A 178 3.51 1.65 8.88
CA TRP A 178 4.95 1.46 9.06
C TRP A 178 5.74 1.74 7.78
N ALA A 179 6.99 2.15 7.99
CA ALA A 179 7.97 2.37 6.93
C ALA A 179 9.05 1.29 6.97
N ARG A 180 9.59 0.93 5.81
CA ARG A 180 10.73 0.02 5.68
C ARG A 180 11.43 0.18 4.32
N SER A 181 12.47 -0.61 4.10
CA SER A 181 13.16 -0.68 2.81
C SER A 181 13.09 -2.09 2.21
N TYR A 182 13.02 -2.17 0.88
CA TYR A 182 13.16 -3.41 0.12
C TYR A 182 14.04 -3.16 -1.08
N GLY A 183 15.23 -3.77 -1.13
CA GLY A 183 16.27 -3.38 -2.07
C GLY A 183 16.61 -1.89 -1.93
N ARG A 184 16.44 -1.11 -3.01
CA ARG A 184 16.64 0.35 -3.00
C ARG A 184 15.34 1.16 -2.84
N SER A 185 14.19 0.47 -2.80
CA SER A 185 12.88 1.10 -2.65
C SER A 185 12.62 1.44 -1.19
N ARG A 186 12.02 2.63 -0.98
CA ARG A 186 11.29 2.95 0.24
C ARG A 186 9.91 2.31 0.16
N VAL A 187 9.51 1.60 1.20
CA VAL A 187 8.23 0.91 1.27
C VAL A 187 7.42 1.48 2.42
N PHE A 188 6.23 1.98 2.10
CA PHE A 188 5.23 2.39 3.06
C PHE A 188 4.10 1.36 3.07
N CYS A 189 3.76 0.84 4.25
CA CYS A 189 2.64 -0.07 4.43
C CYS A 189 1.60 0.59 5.34
N PHE A 190 0.33 0.46 4.97
CA PHE A 190 -0.80 1.01 5.72
C PHE A 190 -1.93 0.00 5.71
N GLU A 191 -2.31 -0.51 6.88
CA GLU A 191 -3.34 -1.52 7.03
C GLU A 191 -4.75 -0.96 6.79
N CYS A 192 -5.00 0.27 7.21
CA CYS A 192 -6.27 0.93 6.97
C CYS A 192 -6.51 1.21 5.47
N GLY A 193 -7.77 1.30 5.07
CA GLY A 193 -8.19 1.70 3.72
C GLY A 193 -9.28 0.84 3.08
N HIS A 194 -10.19 0.26 3.88
CA HIS A 194 -11.19 -0.70 3.38
C HIS A 194 -12.15 -0.10 2.36
N ASP A 195 -12.75 1.05 2.68
CA ASP A 195 -13.83 1.61 1.87
C ASP A 195 -13.92 3.14 1.91
N ASN A 196 -14.99 3.67 1.32
CA ASN A 196 -15.23 5.11 1.25
C ASN A 196 -15.41 5.78 2.63
N THR A 197 -15.84 5.05 3.66
CA THR A 197 -15.90 5.59 5.02
C THR A 197 -14.51 6.00 5.48
N THR A 198 -13.54 5.13 5.29
CA THR A 198 -12.13 5.38 5.61
C THR A 198 -11.52 6.40 4.64
N TRP A 199 -11.80 6.29 3.34
CA TRP A 199 -11.20 7.18 2.33
C TRP A 199 -11.65 8.63 2.45
N LEU A 200 -12.74 8.94 3.15
CA LEU A 200 -13.18 10.30 3.45
C LEU A 200 -12.49 10.90 4.69
N ASP A 201 -11.84 10.09 5.52
CA ASP A 201 -11.20 10.56 6.75
C ASP A 201 -9.97 11.43 6.44
N PRO A 202 -9.89 12.66 6.99
CA PRO A 202 -8.77 13.56 6.73
C PRO A 202 -7.44 13.04 7.30
N GLY A 203 -7.46 12.33 8.43
CA GLY A 203 -6.27 11.73 9.02
C GLY A 203 -5.69 10.63 8.12
N PHE A 204 -6.54 9.71 7.66
CA PHE A 204 -6.20 8.69 6.67
C PHE A 204 -5.60 9.30 5.40
N ARG A 205 -6.27 10.30 4.82
CA ARG A 205 -5.79 10.99 3.61
C ARG A 205 -4.43 11.64 3.81
N GLN A 206 -4.20 12.27 4.96
CA GLN A 206 -2.94 12.91 5.26
C GLN A 206 -1.81 11.88 5.41
N VAL A 207 -2.05 10.78 6.14
CA VAL A 207 -1.08 9.67 6.25
C VAL A 207 -0.76 9.09 4.88
N LEU A 208 -1.78 8.80 4.07
CA LEU A 208 -1.61 8.24 2.73
C LEU A 208 -0.80 9.18 1.82
N ALA A 209 -1.16 10.47 1.79
CA ALA A 209 -0.46 11.46 0.97
C ALA A 209 1.01 11.65 1.41
N ASN A 210 1.27 11.72 2.72
CA ASN A 210 2.63 11.81 3.23
C ASN A 210 3.43 10.53 2.95
N GLY A 211 2.79 9.36 3.08
CA GLY A 211 3.34 8.05 2.73
C GLY A 211 3.79 7.97 1.28
N ILE A 212 2.93 8.40 0.35
CA ILE A 212 3.23 8.47 -1.09
C ILE A 212 4.42 9.40 -1.34
N ARG A 213 4.43 10.60 -0.76
CA ARG A 213 5.55 11.57 -0.90
C ARG A 213 6.87 11.01 -0.36
N TRP A 214 6.83 10.38 0.81
CA TRP A 214 8.01 9.79 1.42
C TRP A 214 8.57 8.63 0.60
N ALA A 215 7.71 7.73 0.12
CA ALA A 215 8.08 6.62 -0.74
C ALA A 215 8.70 7.11 -2.06
N ALA A 216 8.11 8.15 -2.67
CA ALA A 216 8.60 8.80 -3.89
C ALA A 216 9.83 9.69 -3.68
N ARG A 217 10.30 9.89 -2.44
CA ARG A 217 11.42 10.80 -2.09
C ARG A 217 11.15 12.26 -2.51
N ARG A 218 9.93 12.72 -2.27
CA ARG A 218 9.42 14.08 -2.59
C ARG A 218 8.83 14.75 -1.34
N VAL A 219 9.53 14.60 -0.21
CA VAL A 219 9.18 15.22 1.07
C VAL A 219 9.71 16.64 1.15
#